data_AF-A0A1F1L768-F1
#
_entry.id   AF-A0A1F1L768-F1
#
_cell.length_a   1.000
_cell.length_b   1.000
_cell.length_c   1.000
_cell.angle_alpha   90.00
_cell.angle_beta   90.00
_cell.angle_gamma   90.00
#
_symmetry.space_group_name_H-M   'P 1'
#
loop_
_entity.id
_entity.type
_entity.pdbx_description
1 polymer ?
#
loop_
_entity_poly.entity_id
_entity_poly.type
_entity_poly.pdbx_seq_one_letter_code
_entity_poly.pdbx_strand_id
1 'polypeptide(L)' 'MKQYEYRIEQIQIEFKSVLIADKSQYNKEISEKLNILGKEGWELAGVDGKWFYFKREIL' A
#
# COMPACT_ATOMS: atom_id res chain seq x y z
N MET A 1 10.61 -21.20 14.20
CA MET A 1 9.40 -20.52 13.67
C MET A 1 9.80 -19.12 13.27
N LYS A 2 9.35 -18.63 12.12
CA LYS A 2 9.63 -17.25 11.67
C LYS A 2 8.77 -16.26 12.47
N GLN A 3 9.32 -15.08 12.76
CA GLN A 3 8.60 -13.97 13.39
C GLN A 3 8.29 -12.90 12.36
N TYR A 4 7.17 -12.21 12.54
CA TYR A 4 6.71 -11.17 11.62
C TYR A 4 6.21 -9.97 12.41
N GLU A 5 6.50 -8.78 11.92
CA GLU A 5 5.80 -7.55 12.30
C GLU A 5 4.78 -7.17 11.24
N TYR A 6 3.76 -6.43 11.66
CA TYR A 6 2.65 -6.02 10.82
C TYR A 6 2.47 -4.51 10.85
N ARG A 7 2.11 -3.95 9.71
CA ARG A 7 1.81 -2.53 9.54
C ARG A 7 0.51 -2.37 8.77
N ILE A 8 -0.34 -1.44 9.21
CA ILE A 8 -1.60 -1.11 8.55
C ILE A 8 -1.53 0.33 8.09
N GLU A 9 -1.80 0.56 6.81
CA GLU A 9 -1.81 1.89 6.22
C GLU A 9 -3.17 2.16 5.58
N GLN A 10 -3.73 3.33 5.88
CA GLN A 10 -4.86 3.82 5.13
C GLN A 10 -4.34 4.55 3.88
N ILE A 11 -4.62 4.01 2.69
CA ILE A 11 -4.33 4.66 1.42
C ILE A 11 -5.68 5.11 0.86
N GLN A 12 -6.00 6.40 1.01
CA GLN A 12 -7.26 6.94 0.52
C GLN A 12 -7.27 6.98 -1.01
N ILE A 13 -8.25 6.28 -1.58
CA ILE A 13 -8.72 6.50 -2.95
C ILE A 13 -9.73 7.62 -2.86
N GLU A 14 -9.28 8.86 -3.10
CA GLU A 14 -10.19 10.00 -3.19
C GLU A 14 -11.22 9.71 -4.29
N PHE A 15 -12.51 9.79 -3.96
CA PHE A 15 -13.60 9.50 -4.90
C PHE A 15 -13.54 10.39 -6.17
N LYS A 16 -12.88 11.56 -6.10
CA LYS A 16 -12.55 12.38 -7.28
C LYS A 16 -11.74 11.60 -8.33
N SER A 17 -10.81 10.73 -7.93
CA SER A 17 -10.02 9.89 -8.83
C SER A 17 -10.83 8.80 -9.55
N VAL A 18 -12.02 8.46 -9.03
CA VAL A 18 -12.98 7.55 -9.71
C VAL A 18 -13.77 8.29 -10.79
N LEU A 19 -13.97 9.61 -10.63
CA LEU A 19 -14.70 10.48 -11.56
C LEU A 19 -13.79 11.16 -12.60
N ILE A 20 -12.47 11.20 -12.37
CA ILE A 20 -11.48 11.72 -13.32
C ILE A 20 -11.12 10.61 -14.31
N ALA A 21 -11.30 10.87 -15.60
CA ALA A 21 -11.03 9.92 -16.68
C ALA A 21 -9.54 9.52 -16.78
N ASP A 22 -8.65 10.35 -16.23
CA ASP A 22 -7.20 10.11 -16.20
C ASP A 22 -6.73 9.67 -14.81
N LYS A 23 -6.55 8.35 -14.65
CA LYS A 23 -6.08 7.71 -13.41
C LYS A 23 -4.56 7.73 -13.25
N SER A 24 -3.82 8.29 -14.21
CA SER A 24 -2.36 8.14 -14.31
C SER A 24 -1.59 8.74 -13.13
N GLN A 25 -1.94 9.96 -12.71
CA GLN A 25 -1.28 10.67 -11.62
C GLN A 25 -1.55 10.00 -10.26
N TYR A 26 -2.77 9.50 -10.05
CA TYR A 26 -3.17 8.83 -8.82
C TYR A 26 -2.50 7.45 -8.66
N ASN A 27 -2.45 6.68 -9.75
CA ASN A 27 -1.73 5.40 -9.77
C ASN A 27 -0.24 5.59 -9.49
N LYS A 28 0.34 6.75 -9.86
CA LYS A 28 1.74 7.06 -9.61
C LYS A 28 2.02 7.25 -8.12
N GLU A 29 1.22 8.02 -7.40
CA GLU A 29 1.40 8.24 -5.95
C GLU A 29 1.26 6.95 -5.13
N ILE A 30 0.25 6.11 -5.45
CA ILE A 30 0.13 4.79 -4.81
C ILE A 30 1.37 3.95 -5.11
N SER A 31 1.78 3.89 -6.38
CA SER A 31 2.93 3.09 -6.80
C SER A 31 4.21 3.55 -6.10
N GLU A 32 4.43 4.86 -5.97
CA GLU A 32 5.57 5.42 -5.23
C GLU A 32 5.55 5.00 -3.76
N LYS A 33 4.39 5.12 -3.08
CA LYS A 33 4.26 4.72 -1.66
C LYS A 33 4.50 3.21 -1.46
N LEU A 34 3.91 2.37 -2.31
CA LEU A 34 4.10 0.92 -2.27
C LEU A 34 5.56 0.53 -2.58
N ASN A 35 6.21 1.21 -3.52
CA ASN A 35 7.61 0.96 -3.85
C ASN A 35 8.55 1.33 -2.69
N ILE A 36 8.27 2.41 -1.96
CA ILE A 36 9.05 2.78 -0.77
C ILE A 36 8.90 1.70 0.31
N LEU A 37 7.67 1.26 0.59
CA LEU A 37 7.42 0.19 1.55
C LEU A 37 8.12 -1.13 1.16
N GLY A 38 8.07 -1.50 -0.12
CA GLY A 38 8.80 -2.65 -0.63
C GLY A 38 10.32 -2.55 -0.44
N LYS A 39 10.91 -1.35 -0.66
CA LYS A 39 12.33 -1.10 -0.41
C LYS A 39 12.71 -1.19 1.08
N GLU A 40 11.78 -0.87 1.97
CA GLU A 40 11.95 -1.03 3.43
C GLU A 40 11.76 -2.48 3.90
N GLY A 41 11.45 -3.41 2.97
CA GLY A 41 11.26 -4.83 3.25
C GLY A 41 9.83 -5.21 3.65
N TRP A 42 8.86 -4.30 3.49
CA TRP A 42 7.45 -4.61 3.72
C TRP A 42 6.85 -5.35 2.53
N GLU A 43 6.18 -6.46 2.80
CA GLU A 43 5.40 -7.22 1.83
C GLU A 43 3.91 -6.92 2.01
N LEU A 44 3.19 -6.70 0.91
CA LEU A 44 1.74 -6.55 0.93
C LEU A 44 1.09 -7.90 1.25
N ALA A 45 0.35 -7.96 2.36
CA ALA A 45 -0.34 -9.14 2.86
C ALA A 45 -1.84 -9.15 2.51
N GLY A 46 -2.45 -7.97 2.33
CA GLY A 46 -3.86 -7.87 1.97
C GLY A 46 -4.34 -6.44 1.77
N VAL A 47 -5.51 -6.30 1.18
CA VAL A 47 -6.19 -5.01 0.95
C VAL A 47 -7.67 -5.15 1.29
N ASP A 48 -8.20 -4.22 2.09
CA ASP A 48 -9.62 -4.08 2.40
C ASP A 48 -10.07 -2.64 2.15
N GLY A 49 -10.62 -2.40 0.95
CA GLY A 49 -10.99 -1.06 0.50
C GLY A 49 -9.81 -0.10 0.49
N LYS A 50 -9.78 0.81 1.47
CA LYS A 50 -8.72 1.83 1.67
C LYS A 50 -7.62 1.39 2.64
N TRP A 51 -7.73 0.19 3.21
CA TRP A 51 -6.77 -0.33 4.18
C TRP A 51 -5.83 -1.33 3.53
N PHE A 52 -4.54 -1.10 3.70
CA PHE A 52 -3.47 -1.94 3.16
C PHE A 52 -2.72 -2.56 4.34
N TYR A 53 -2.61 -3.88 4.31
CA TYR A 53 -1.97 -4.67 5.37
C TYR A 53 -0.62 -5.14 4.86
N PHE A 54 0.43 -4.86 5.63
CA PHE A 54 1.80 -5.25 5.31
C PHE A 54 2.37 -6.14 6.40
N LYS A 55 3.29 -7.00 6.00
CA LYS A 55 4.10 -7.84 6.90
C LYS A 55 5.57 -7.69 6.55
N ARG A 56 6.45 -7.85 7.55
CA ARG A 56 7.90 -7.96 7.34
C ARG A 56 8.45 -9.04 8.26
N GLU A 57 9.33 -9.89 7.75
CA GLU A 57 10.00 -10.93 8.55
C GLU A 57 11.01 -10.26 9.49
N ILE A 58 10.98 -10.64 10.77
CA ILE A 58 11.94 -10.19 11.77
C ILE A 58 13.00 -11.28 11.92
N LEU A 59 14.27 -10.90 11.79
CA LEU A 59 15.44 -11.75 12.02
C LEU A 59 15.75 -11.88 13.52
#